data_AF-A0A1C0Y704-F1
#
_entry.id   AF-A0A1C0Y704-F1
#
_cell.length_a   1.000
_cell.length_b   1.000
_cell.length_c   1.000
_cell.angle_alpha   90.00
_cell.angle_beta   90.00
_cell.angle_gamma   90.00
#
_symmetry.space_group_name_H-M   'P 1'
#
loop_
_entity.id
_entity.type
_entity.pdbx_description
1 polymer ?
#
loop_
_entity_poly.entity_id
_entity_poly.type
_entity_poly.pdbx_seq_one_letter_code
_entity_poly.pdbx_strand_id
1 'polypeptide(L)' 'MAFRFSTSKKILPGVSVNVSTSGPSVSIGPKYAKLNISKRGVRATISIPKTGISISKKIGK' A
#
# COMPACT_ATOMS: atom_id res chain seq x y z
N MET A 1 -11.12 22.03 -8.83
CA MET A 1 -10.49 20.90 -9.55
C MET A 1 -9.12 21.35 -10.01
N ALA A 2 -8.06 20.93 -9.31
CA ALA A 2 -6.68 21.26 -9.65
C ALA A 2 -5.93 19.97 -10.00
N PHE A 3 -5.00 20.05 -10.95
CA PHE A 3 -4.17 18.95 -11.44
C PHE A 3 -3.65 18.09 -10.27
N ARG A 4 -4.15 16.86 -10.17
CA ARG A 4 -3.74 15.91 -9.13
C ARG A 4 -2.69 14.98 -9.72
N PHE A 5 -1.43 15.29 -9.49
CA PHE A 5 -0.31 14.43 -9.88
C PHE A 5 -0.31 13.18 -9.00
N SER A 6 -0.69 12.05 -9.60
CA SER A 6 -0.58 10.73 -8.98
C SER A 6 0.21 9.83 -9.93
N THR A 7 1.47 9.60 -9.60
CA THR A 7 2.33 8.67 -10.34
C THR A 7 2.48 7.39 -9.53
N SER A 8 2.01 6.28 -10.10
CA SER A 8 2.24 4.94 -9.57
C SER A 8 3.34 4.28 -10.39
N LYS A 9 4.46 3.92 -9.76
CA LYS A 9 5.56 3.21 -10.42
C LYS A 9 5.81 1.88 -9.70
N LYS A 10 5.66 0.78 -10.44
CA LYS A 10 6.06 -0.55 -10.00
C LYS A 10 7.58 -0.62 -10.14
N ILE A 11 8.28 -0.84 -9.02
CA ILE A 11 9.75 -0.93 -9.03
C ILE A 11 10.15 -2.40 -9.10
N LEU A 12 9.47 -3.26 -8.33
CA LEU A 12 9.68 -4.72 -8.32
C LEU A 12 8.34 -5.46 -8.25
N PRO A 13 8.27 -6.75 -8.65
CA PRO A 13 7.10 -7.58 -8.37
C PRO A 13 6.88 -7.66 -6.86
N GLY A 14 5.77 -7.08 -6.39
CA GLY A 14 5.45 -6.96 -4.96
C GLY A 14 5.82 -5.61 -4.32
N VAL A 15 6.50 -4.70 -5.03
CA VAL A 15 6.81 -3.35 -4.53
C VAL A 15 6.31 -2.28 -5.51
N SER A 16 5.32 -1.51 -5.09
CA SER A 16 4.74 -0.41 -5.86
C SER A 16 4.81 0.87 -5.05
N VAL A 17 5.39 1.92 -5.63
CA VAL A 17 5.44 3.24 -5.03
C VAL A 17 4.40 4.12 -5.70
N ASN A 18 3.49 4.66 -4.92
CA ASN A 18 2.55 5.68 -5.34
C ASN A 18 2.98 7.02 -4.76
N VAL A 19 3.37 7.94 -5.65
CA VAL A 19 3.69 9.32 -5.30
C VAL A 19 2.49 10.16 -5.72
N SER A 20 1.77 10.69 -4.74
CA SER A 20 0.61 11.57 -4.97
C SER A 20 0.75 12.88 -4.20
N THR A 21 -0.07 13.87 -4.52
CA THR A 21 -0.16 15.16 -3.82
C THR A 21 -0.32 15.02 -2.28
N SER A 22 -0.88 13.90 -1.81
CA SER A 22 -1.09 13.59 -0.39
C SER A 22 0.17 13.07 0.34
N GLY A 23 1.24 12.77 -0.40
CA GLY A 23 2.50 12.23 0.10
C GLY A 23 2.91 10.92 -0.57
N PRO A 24 4.21 10.57 -0.55
CA PRO A 24 4.68 9.29 -1.04
C PRO A 24 4.11 8.14 -0.20
N SER A 25 3.65 7.10 -0.89
CA SER A 25 3.21 5.85 -0.29
C SER A 25 3.85 4.68 -1.01
N VAL A 26 4.27 3.68 -0.26
CA VAL A 26 5.02 2.53 -0.74
C VAL A 26 4.27 1.29 -0.29
N SER A 27 3.83 0.46 -1.24
CA SER A 27 3.23 -0.84 -0.97
C SER A 27 4.27 -1.93 -1.24
N ILE A 28 4.67 -2.65 -0.21
CA ILE A 28 5.66 -3.74 -0.24
C ILE A 28 5.01 -5.01 0.27
N GLY A 29 4.95 -6.05 -0.54
CA GLY A 29 4.70 -7.40 -0.06
C GLY A 29 4.03 -8.35 -1.07
N PRO A 30 4.09 -9.66 -0.79
CA PRO A 30 3.47 -10.70 -1.60
C PRO A 30 1.94 -10.59 -1.66
N LYS A 31 1.33 -11.35 -2.58
CA LYS A 31 -0.12 -11.32 -2.89
C LYS A 31 -1.03 -11.49 -1.66
N TYR A 32 -0.53 -12.16 -0.62
CA TYR A 32 -1.25 -12.51 0.62
C TYR A 32 -0.74 -11.79 1.89
N ALA A 33 0.31 -10.98 1.78
CA ALA A 33 0.80 -10.15 2.88
C ALA A 33 1.37 -8.85 2.29
N LYS A 34 0.63 -7.75 2.43
CA LYS A 34 1.01 -6.43 1.91
C LYS A 34 1.24 -5.45 3.06
N LEU A 35 2.34 -4.73 3.00
CA LEU A 35 2.65 -3.61 3.87
C LEU A 35 2.55 -2.32 3.05
N ASN A 36 1.62 -1.44 3.39
CA ASN A 36 1.49 -0.13 2.80
C ASN A 36 2.04 0.92 3.77
N ILE A 37 3.15 1.53 3.43
CA ILE A 37 3.80 2.60 4.18
C ILE A 37 3.38 3.92 3.52
N SER A 38 2.68 4.79 4.22
CA SER A 38 2.24 6.08 3.68
C SER A 38 2.47 7.21 4.68
N LYS A 39 2.37 8.46 4.24
CA LYS A 39 2.38 9.64 5.13
C LYS A 39 1.29 9.58 6.22
N ARG A 40 0.21 8.79 6.01
CA ARG A 40 -0.88 8.59 6.98
C ARG A 40 -0.59 7.44 7.97
N GLY A 41 0.55 6.77 7.88
CA GLY A 41 0.94 5.62 8.71
C GLY A 41 1.20 4.35 7.89
N VAL A 42 1.59 3.28 8.60
CA VAL A 42 1.83 1.96 8.00
C VAL A 42 0.56 1.12 8.13
N ARG A 43 0.19 0.39 7.09
CA ARG A 43 -0.95 -0.53 7.08
C ARG A 43 -0.47 -1.90 6.64
N ALA A 44 -0.53 -2.86 7.55
CA ALA A 44 -0.28 -4.25 7.25
C ALA A 44 -1.59 -4.94 6.90
N THR A 45 -1.64 -5.58 5.74
CA THR A 45 -2.76 -6.39 5.28
C THR A 45 -2.26 -7.81 5.10
N ILE A 46 -2.85 -8.75 5.82
CA ILE A 46 -2.58 -10.18 5.71
C ILE A 46 -3.88 -10.84 5.27
N SER A 47 -3.84 -11.59 4.19
CA SER A 47 -4.98 -12.35 3.71
C SER A 47 -4.68 -13.84 3.72
N ILE A 48 -5.65 -14.61 4.18
CA ILE A 48 -5.55 -16.05 4.19
C ILE A 48 -5.94 -16.53 2.77
N PRO A 49 -5.09 -17.30 2.09
CA PRO A 49 -5.38 -17.78 0.75
C PRO A 49 -6.60 -18.71 0.76
N LYS A 50 -7.44 -18.62 -0.28
CA LYS A 50 -8.61 -19.50 -0.52
C LYS A 50 -9.74 -19.44 0.52
N THR A 51 -9.65 -18.59 1.54
CA THR A 51 -10.72 -18.42 2.54
C THR A 51 -11.50 -17.11 2.38
N GLY A 52 -11.02 -16.18 1.54
CA GLY A 52 -11.64 -14.86 1.35
C GLY A 52 -11.45 -13.89 2.52
N ILE A 53 -10.78 -14.33 3.59
CA ILE A 53 -10.60 -13.56 4.81
C ILE A 53 -9.32 -12.71 4.69
N SER A 54 -9.48 -11.40 4.83
CA SER A 54 -8.39 -10.42 4.82
C SER A 54 -8.44 -9.58 6.07
N ILE A 55 -7.36 -9.60 6.85
CA ILE A 55 -7.18 -8.75 8.02
C ILE A 55 -6.28 -7.60 7.61
N SER A 56 -6.75 -6.37 7.81
CA SER A 56 -5.92 -5.18 7.61
C SER A 56 -5.83 -4.41 8.92
N LYS A 57 -4.61 -4.15 9.37
CA LYS A 57 -4.30 -3.44 10.61
C LYS A 57 -3.43 -2.24 10.30
N LYS A 58 -3.84 -1.07 10.80
CA LYS A 58 -3.03 0.15 10.75
C LYS A 58 -2.02 0.09 11.91
N ILE A 59 -0.74 0.09 11.58
CA ILE A 59 0.39 0.11 12.50
C ILE A 59 1.00 1.52 12.37
N GLY A 60 0.61 2.43 13.25
CA GLY A 60 1.11 3.81 13.25
C GLY A 60 0.01 4.85 13.13
N LYS A 61 0.14 5.87 13.97
CA LYS A 61 -0.78 7.00 14.14
C LYS A 61 -0.97 7.76 12.83
#